data_AF-A0A0F9D9A8-F1
#
_entry.id   AF-A0A0F9D9A8-F1
#
_cell.length_a   1.000
_cell.length_b   1.000
_cell.length_c   1.000
_cell.angle_alpha   90.00
_cell.angle_beta   90.00
_cell.angle_gamma   90.00
#
_symmetry.space_group_name_H-M   'P 1'
#
loop_
_entity.id
_entity.type
_entity.pdbx_description
1 polymer ?
#
loop_
_entity_poly.entity_id
_entity_poly.type
_entity_poly.pdbx_seq_one_letter_code
_entity_poly.pdbx_strand_id
1 'polypeptide(L)'
;MTLPVNEIICGSALEVLKTLPADSINCCISSPPYWALRDYGVEGQLGLEPTFEEYIDKLCTIYDEVKRVLRKDGTCFVNLGDTYAGGGR
;
A
#
# COMPACT_ATOMS: atom_id res chain seq x y z
N MET A 1 7.82 -3.96 -23.03
CA MET A 1 8.26 -2.61 -22.63
C MET A 1 9.09 -2.76 -21.37
N THR A 2 10.24 -2.11 -21.31
CA THR A 2 11.07 -2.05 -20.09
C THR A 2 10.62 -0.83 -19.29
N LEU A 3 10.22 -1.03 -18.03
CA LEU A 3 9.98 0.07 -17.10
C LEU A 3 11.31 0.79 -16.79
N PRO A 4 11.30 2.11 -16.57
CA PRO A 4 12.48 2.80 -16.12
C PRO A 4 12.91 2.27 -14.74
N VAL A 5 14.21 2.23 -14.51
CA VAL A 5 14.81 1.82 -13.23
C VAL A 5 15.35 3.05 -12.50
N ASN A 6 15.40 2.98 -11.16
CA ASN A 6 15.89 4.07 -10.31
C ASN A 6 15.07 5.37 -10.41
N GLU A 7 13.76 5.27 -10.59
CA GLU A 7 12.86 6.42 -10.62
C GLU A 7 12.02 6.53 -9.33
N ILE A 8 11.72 7.77 -8.95
CA ILE A 8 10.78 8.10 -7.86
C ILE A 8 9.52 8.66 -8.51
N ILE A 9 8.42 7.95 -8.34
CA ILE A 9 7.11 8.39 -8.81
C ILE A 9 6.35 8.97 -7.62
N CYS A 10 6.10 10.28 -7.64
CA CYS A 10 5.37 10.96 -6.58
C CYS A 10 3.87 10.99 -6.91
N GLY A 11 3.06 10.33 -6.08
CA GLY A 11 1.61 10.30 -6.23
C GLY A 11 0.94 9.31 -5.29
N SER A 12 -0.39 9.25 -5.34
CA SER A 12 -1.15 8.19 -4.67
C SER A 12 -0.69 6.82 -5.20
N ALA A 13 -0.32 5.92 -4.30
CA ALA A 13 0.14 4.58 -4.68
C ALA A 13 -0.90 3.85 -5.53
N LEU A 14 -2.19 3.96 -5.18
CA LEU A 14 -3.28 3.35 -5.94
C LEU A 14 -3.31 3.84 -7.39
N GLU A 15 -3.23 5.15 -7.58
CA GLU A 15 -3.32 5.75 -8.93
C GLU A 15 -2.05 5.49 -9.74
N VAL A 16 -0.88 5.51 -9.10
CA VAL A 16 0.40 5.17 -9.77
C VAL A 16 0.41 3.71 -10.21
N LEU A 17 0.00 2.77 -9.34
CA LEU A 17 -0.02 1.35 -9.68
C LEU A 17 -0.87 1.06 -10.92
N LYS A 18 -2.04 1.72 -11.06
CA LYS A 18 -2.92 1.60 -12.24
C LYS A 18 -2.24 1.96 -13.56
N THR A 19 -1.21 2.82 -13.53
CA THR A 19 -0.45 3.20 -14.73
C THR A 19 0.60 2.17 -15.13
N LEU A 20 0.98 1.27 -14.21
CA LEU A 20 2.01 0.26 -14.46
C LEU A 20 1.40 -0.94 -15.20
N PRO A 21 2.14 -1.56 -16.15
CA PRO A 21 1.68 -2.77 -16.83
C PRO A 21 1.48 -3.93 -15.85
N ALA A 22 0.56 -4.84 -16.17
CA ALA A 22 0.44 -6.11 -15.45
C ALA A 22 1.70 -6.97 -15.62
N ASP A 23 1.95 -7.89 -14.67
CA ASP A 23 3.07 -8.85 -14.73
C ASP A 23 4.45 -8.19 -15.00
N SER A 24 4.69 -6.98 -14.49
CA SER A 24 5.87 -6.16 -14.79
C SER A 24 6.85 -6.01 -13.63
N ILE A 25 6.44 -6.32 -12.41
CA ILE A 25 7.23 -6.14 -11.18
C ILE A 25 7.61 -7.50 -10.58
N ASN A 26 8.88 -7.67 -10.22
CA ASN A 26 9.38 -8.90 -9.58
C ASN A 26 9.14 -8.93 -8.07
N CYS A 27 9.25 -7.79 -7.40
CA CYS A 27 9.20 -7.69 -5.94
C CYS A 27 8.50 -6.41 -5.52
N CYS A 28 7.55 -6.52 -4.59
CA CYS A 28 6.97 -5.41 -3.88
C CYS A 28 7.43 -5.47 -2.41
N ILE A 29 7.93 -4.35 -1.89
CA ILE A 29 8.27 -4.20 -0.47
C ILE A 29 7.52 -2.96 0.00
N SER A 30 6.64 -3.12 0.97
CA SER A 30 5.75 -2.05 1.43
C SER A 30 5.60 -2.04 2.95
N SER A 31 5.35 -0.83 3.48
CA SER A 31 4.96 -0.59 4.87
C SER A 31 3.82 0.44 4.87
N PRO A 32 2.59 0.03 4.51
CA PRO A 32 1.46 0.95 4.42
C PRO A 32 1.17 1.58 5.80
N PRO A 33 0.47 2.73 5.88
CA PRO A 33 0.01 3.28 7.15
C PRO A 33 -0.73 2.24 8.00
N TYR A 34 -0.40 2.18 9.30
CA TYR A 34 -1.03 1.25 10.24
C TYR A 34 -2.35 1.84 10.73
N TRP A 35 -3.31 0.96 11.04
CA TRP A 35 -4.62 1.37 11.53
C TRP A 35 -4.52 2.21 12.82
N ALA A 36 -5.16 3.38 12.80
CA ALA A 36 -5.30 4.30 13.92
C ALA A 36 -3.99 4.74 14.59
N LEU A 37 -2.84 4.66 13.91
CA LEU A 37 -1.54 4.92 14.52
C LEU A 37 -1.03 6.36 14.32
N ARG A 38 -1.24 6.93 13.13
CA ARG A 38 -0.65 8.23 12.77
C ARG A 38 -1.54 9.03 11.83
N ASP A 39 -1.63 10.32 12.10
CA ASP A 39 -2.16 11.33 11.17
C ASP A 39 -1.00 11.98 10.41
N TYR A 40 -1.03 11.87 9.08
CA TYR A 40 -0.09 12.46 8.15
C TYR A 40 -0.54 13.85 7.64
N GLY A 41 -1.72 14.32 8.05
CA GLY A 41 -2.22 15.65 7.72
C GLY A 41 -2.60 15.86 6.26
N VAL A 42 -2.88 14.78 5.53
CA VAL A 42 -3.24 14.82 4.10
C VAL A 42 -4.60 14.18 3.87
N GLU A 43 -5.40 14.81 3.01
CA GLU A 43 -6.71 14.30 2.62
C GLU A 43 -6.57 12.94 1.92
N GLY A 44 -7.45 11.99 2.27
CA GLY A 44 -7.44 10.65 1.67
C GLY A 44 -6.29 9.75 2.13
N GLN A 45 -5.58 10.11 3.21
CA GLN A 45 -4.61 9.20 3.83
C GLN A 45 -5.25 7.88 4.25
N LEU A 46 -4.50 6.79 4.10
CA LEU A 46 -4.86 5.48 4.61
C LEU A 46 -4.56 5.40 6.11
N GLY A 47 -5.38 4.68 6.88
CA GLY A 47 -5.11 4.33 8.28
C GLY A 47 -5.91 5.11 9.31
N LEU A 48 -6.69 6.13 8.91
CA LEU A 48 -7.59 6.90 9.77
C LEU A 48 -9.05 6.88 9.28
N GLU A 49 -9.44 5.81 8.60
CA GLU A 49 -10.83 5.59 8.23
C GLU A 49 -11.75 5.55 9.48
N PRO A 50 -13.06 5.79 9.32
CA PRO A 50 -14.03 5.67 10.42
C PRO A 50 -14.13 4.26 11.03
N THR A 51 -13.86 3.21 10.25
CA THR A 51 -13.98 1.80 10.68
C THR A 51 -12.79 0.98 10.21
N PHE A 52 -12.43 -0.05 10.98
CA PHE A 52 -11.31 -0.92 10.65
C PHE A 52 -11.57 -1.68 9.35
N GLU A 53 -12.83 -2.05 9.11
CA GLU A 53 -13.28 -2.68 7.88
C GLU A 53 -13.02 -1.80 6.66
N GLU A 54 -13.36 -0.50 6.74
CA GLU A 54 -13.08 0.44 5.65
C GLU A 54 -11.58 0.60 5.38
N TYR A 55 -10.75 0.59 6.42
CA TYR A 55 -9.29 0.55 6.26
C TYR A 55 -8.81 -0.69 5.53
N ILE A 56 -9.31 -1.87 5.93
CA ILE A 56 -8.97 -3.14 5.29
C ILE A 56 -9.43 -3.14 3.82
N ASP A 57 -10.63 -2.68 3.53
CA ASP A 57 -11.15 -2.60 2.16
C ASP A 57 -10.28 -1.71 1.27
N LYS A 58 -9.88 -0.53 1.76
CA LYS A 58 -8.98 0.39 1.03
C LYS A 58 -7.57 -0.18 0.90
N LEU A 59 -7.06 -0.83 1.93
CA LEU A 59 -5.76 -1.51 1.91
C LEU A 59 -5.76 -2.61 0.85
N CYS A 60 -6.76 -3.49 0.85
CA CYS A 60 -6.94 -4.55 -0.14
C CYS A 60 -7.08 -3.99 -1.55
N THR A 61 -7.80 -2.90 -1.75
CA THR A 61 -7.90 -2.21 -3.05
C THR A 61 -6.52 -1.83 -3.60
N ILE A 62 -5.60 -1.36 -2.76
CA ILE A 62 -4.22 -1.06 -3.16
C ILE A 62 -3.46 -2.35 -3.49
N TYR A 63 -3.61 -3.39 -2.66
CA TYR A 63 -2.89 -4.66 -2.86
C TYR A 63 -3.41 -5.48 -4.04
N ASP A 64 -4.65 -5.31 -4.47
CA ASP A 64 -5.16 -5.88 -5.71
C ASP A 64 -4.40 -5.32 -6.92
N GLU A 65 -4.11 -4.02 -6.92
CA GLU A 65 -3.26 -3.41 -7.94
C GLU A 65 -1.79 -3.83 -7.82
N VAL A 66 -1.26 -4.01 -6.60
CA VAL A 66 0.07 -4.62 -6.39
C VAL A 66 0.11 -6.02 -7.00
N LYS A 67 -0.90 -6.84 -6.74
CA LYS A 67 -1.02 -8.20 -7.29
C LYS A 67 -1.12 -8.19 -8.81
N ARG A 68 -1.83 -7.23 -9.41
CA ARG A 68 -1.93 -7.08 -10.87
C ARG A 68 -0.57 -6.79 -11.51
N VAL A 69 0.22 -5.89 -10.92
CA VAL A 69 1.52 -5.48 -11.49
C VAL A 69 2.62 -6.50 -11.18
N LEU A 70 2.50 -7.29 -10.11
CA LEU A 70 3.41 -8.38 -9.82
C LEU A 70 3.33 -9.45 -10.91
N ARG A 71 4.49 -9.97 -11.29
CA ARG A 71 4.59 -11.18 -12.11
C ARG A 71 3.99 -12.37 -11.36
N LYS A 72 3.62 -13.40 -12.12
CA LYS A 72 3.20 -14.71 -11.56
C LYS A 72 4.20 -15.35 -10.61
N ASP A 73 5.49 -15.08 -10.78
CA ASP A 73 6.61 -15.53 -9.92
C ASP A 73 7.06 -14.44 -8.93
N GLY A 74 6.33 -13.33 -8.84
CA GLY A 74 6.66 -12.18 -8.02
C GLY A 74 6.41 -12.42 -6.54
N THR A 75 7.11 -11.65 -5.71
CA THR A 75 6.96 -11.71 -4.24
C THR A 75 6.48 -10.37 -3.69
N CYS A 76 5.61 -10.42 -2.67
CA CYS A 76 5.15 -9.25 -1.95
C CYS A 76 5.51 -9.38 -0.46
N PHE A 77 6.25 -8.41 0.06
CA PHE A 77 6.58 -8.27 1.47
C PHE A 77 5.80 -7.10 2.04
N VAL A 78 4.96 -7.39 3.04
CA VAL A 78 4.13 -6.39 3.71
C VAL A 78 4.56 -6.28 5.17
N ASN A 79 5.11 -5.12 5.53
CA ASN A 79 5.40 -4.78 6.92
C ASN A 79 4.21 -4.03 7.52
N LEU A 80 3.33 -4.76 8.20
CA LEU A 80 2.16 -4.22 8.88
C LEU A 80 2.19 -4.63 10.35
N GLY A 81 2.19 -3.64 11.24
CA GLY A 81 2.12 -3.85 12.68
C GLY A 81 0.71 -3.65 13.20
N ASP A 82 0.40 -4.30 14.31
CA ASP A 82 -0.82 -4.01 15.07
C ASP A 82 -0.59 -2.81 16.00
N THR A 83 -1.64 -2.01 16.17
CA THR A 83 -1.70 -1.01 17.23
C THR A 83 -2.12 -1.76 18.49
N TYR A 84 -1.16 -2.20 19.32
CA TYR A 84 -1.49 -2.70 20.65
C TYR A 84 -2.39 -1.66 21.33
N ALA A 85 -3.66 -2.03 21.57
CA ALA A 85 -4.55 -1.34 22.48
C ALA A 85 -3.97 -1.47 23.90
N GLY A 86 -2.92 -0.69 24.17
CA GLY A 86 -2.20 -0.66 25.44
C GLY A 86 -2.33 0.74 26.01
N GLY A 87 -3.29 0.91 26.92
CA GLY A 87 -3.23 1.98 27.90
C GLY A 87 -1.83 1.96 28.53
N GLY A 88 -1.04 2.98 28.21
CA GLY A 88 0.38 3.03 28.49
C GLY A 88 0.85 4.46 28.71
N ARG A 89 -0.02 5.29 29.27
CA ARG A 89 0.29 6.41 30.18
C ARG A 89 -0.90 6.61 31.11
#